data_AF-A0A2T6D541-F1
#
_entry.id   AF-A0A2T6D541-F1
#
_cell.length_a   1.000
_cell.length_b   1.000
_cell.length_c   1.000
_cell.angle_alpha   90.00
_cell.angle_beta   90.00
_cell.angle_gamma   90.00
#
_symmetry.space_group_name_H-M   'P 1'
#
loop_
_entity.id
_entity.type
_entity.pdbx_description
1 polymer ?
#
loop_
_entity_poly.entity_id
_entity_poly.type
_entity_poly.pdbx_seq_one_letter_code
_entity_poly.pdbx_strand_id
1 'polypeptide(L)'
;MNAPLGFDEAKAGDLFLKVGVGHLRRKDDSPYHFSKKYEIVNRGKWEVSSGEAFFEAVHVIEPLRDWGYEYKKRIELVDPASIAITYRLKNTGQRTISTDYYSHNFFVFNSEMIGEGDGVEILADNAAPKLRPPAQVHPRKVEFTGDIIPGKGYFLEVPLPDSLENRPLARIYQKRSGASVVISSTCSPYKLAIYGHSRALCAEPFVRIQLEPGKEMEWTDTYQLIVRR
;
A
#
# COMPACT_ATOMS: atom_id res chain seq x y z
N MET A 1 11.36 2.37 2.75
CA MET A 1 10.19 3.07 3.30
C MET A 1 10.71 4.19 4.17
N ASN A 2 10.21 5.41 3.99
CA ASN A 2 10.49 6.51 4.90
C ASN A 2 9.92 6.20 6.30
N ALA A 3 10.62 6.65 7.34
CA ALA A 3 10.13 6.53 8.69
C ALA A 3 8.86 7.39 8.87
N PRO A 4 7.91 7.01 9.74
CA PRO A 4 6.74 7.82 10.02
C PRO A 4 7.10 9.18 10.64
N LEU A 5 6.13 10.10 10.63
CA LEU A 5 6.30 11.48 11.08
C LEU A 5 6.84 11.55 12.52
N GLY A 6 7.97 12.24 12.69
CA GLY A 6 8.62 12.43 13.98
C GLY A 6 9.38 11.23 14.53
N PHE A 7 9.46 10.09 13.82
CA PHE A 7 10.21 8.92 14.31
C PHE A 7 11.70 9.25 14.50
N ASP A 8 12.32 9.87 13.50
CA ASP A 8 13.76 10.18 13.52
C ASP A 8 14.10 11.26 14.57
N GLU A 9 13.14 12.12 14.91
CA GLU A 9 13.25 13.17 15.95
C GLU A 9 12.90 12.67 17.37
N ALA A 10 12.29 11.50 17.48
CA ALA A 10 11.86 10.92 18.76
C ALA A 10 13.02 10.13 19.39
N LYS A 11 13.22 10.26 20.70
CA LYS A 11 14.10 9.37 21.47
C LYS A 11 13.38 8.09 21.86
N ALA A 12 14.09 7.08 22.35
CA ALA A 12 13.45 5.96 23.02
C ALA A 12 12.50 6.45 24.13
N GLY A 13 11.26 5.93 24.15
CA GLY A 13 10.18 6.35 25.04
C GLY A 13 9.28 7.46 24.49
N ASP A 14 9.78 8.30 23.57
CA ASP A 14 9.00 9.35 22.94
C ASP A 14 7.95 8.79 21.97
N LEU A 15 7.02 9.66 21.57
CA LEU A 15 5.99 9.35 20.59
C LEU A 15 6.37 9.82 19.19
N PHE A 16 5.89 9.08 18.19
CA PHE A 16 5.90 9.46 16.78
C PHE A 16 4.50 9.21 16.18
N LEU A 17 4.22 9.81 15.02
CA LEU A 17 2.90 9.76 14.39
C LEU A 17 2.92 8.90 13.12
N LYS A 18 2.00 7.93 13.02
CA LYS A 18 1.78 7.14 11.80
C LYS A 18 0.36 7.36 11.29
N VAL A 19 0.26 7.88 10.06
CA VAL A 19 -1.02 8.16 9.39
C VAL A 19 -1.87 6.90 9.31
N GLY A 20 -3.17 7.02 9.63
CA GLY A 20 -4.11 5.91 9.71
C GLY A 20 -3.95 4.99 10.93
N VAL A 21 -3.03 5.28 11.85
CA VAL A 21 -2.79 4.47 13.06
C VAL A 21 -2.87 5.30 14.34
N GLY A 22 -2.21 6.45 14.38
CA GLY A 22 -2.18 7.37 15.52
C GLY A 22 -0.77 7.57 16.12
N HIS A 23 -0.71 7.93 17.41
CA HIS A 23 0.55 8.14 18.13
C HIS A 23 1.11 6.80 18.61
N LEU A 24 2.34 6.52 18.23
CA LEU A 24 3.06 5.29 18.51
C LEU A 24 4.27 5.58 19.40
N ARG A 25 4.60 4.67 20.32
CA ARG A 25 5.80 4.80 21.16
C ARG A 25 7.03 4.25 20.46
N ARG A 26 8.10 5.04 20.36
CA ARG A 26 9.42 4.55 19.94
C ARG A 26 10.00 3.73 21.08
N LYS A 27 10.22 2.43 20.84
CA LYS A 27 10.65 1.49 21.88
C LYS A 27 12.10 1.70 22.33
N ASP A 28 12.97 1.95 21.37
CA ASP A 28 14.42 1.96 21.51
C ASP A 28 15.06 2.77 20.36
N ASP A 29 16.38 2.87 20.36
CA ASP A 29 17.13 3.62 19.35
C ASP A 29 17.30 2.87 18.02
N SER A 30 16.75 1.66 17.86
CA SER A 30 16.83 0.94 16.59
C SER A 30 16.09 1.69 15.47
N PRO A 31 16.56 1.56 14.20
CA PRO A 31 15.87 2.14 13.05
C PRO A 31 14.40 1.71 12.98
N TYR A 32 13.56 2.55 12.38
CA TYR A 32 12.17 2.21 12.13
C TYR A 32 12.08 0.92 11.29
N HIS A 33 11.17 0.03 11.69
CA HIS A 33 10.85 -1.16 10.92
C HIS A 33 9.33 -1.35 10.87
N PHE A 34 8.76 -1.35 9.66
CA PHE A 34 7.31 -1.34 9.47
C PHE A 34 6.58 -2.56 10.04
N SER A 35 7.26 -3.71 10.17
CA SER A 35 6.71 -4.93 10.78
C SER A 35 6.94 -5.04 12.29
N LYS A 36 7.69 -4.12 12.90
CA LYS A 36 7.89 -4.10 14.36
C LYS A 36 6.57 -3.68 15.00
N LYS A 37 6.20 -4.36 16.10
CA LYS A 37 5.05 -3.96 16.91
C LYS A 37 5.45 -2.75 17.76
N TYR A 38 4.71 -1.67 17.60
CA TYR A 38 4.82 -0.46 18.42
C TYR A 38 3.56 -0.34 19.28
N GLU A 39 3.70 0.17 20.50
CA GLU A 39 2.57 0.49 21.37
C GLU A 39 1.78 1.67 20.75
N ILE A 40 0.46 1.52 20.61
CA ILE A 40 -0.43 2.62 20.21
C ILE A 40 -0.87 3.35 21.47
N VAL A 41 -0.39 4.58 21.65
CA VAL A 41 -0.65 5.40 22.84
C VAL A 41 -1.91 6.24 22.65
N ASN A 42 -2.15 6.72 21.42
CA ASN A 42 -3.37 7.42 21.05
C ASN A 42 -3.83 6.94 19.67
N ARG A 43 -5.07 6.44 19.58
CA ARG A 43 -5.67 5.92 18.35
C ARG A 43 -6.34 7.00 17.50
N GLY A 44 -6.47 8.23 18.00
CA GLY A 44 -7.28 9.27 17.39
C GLY A 44 -8.78 8.97 17.46
N LYS A 45 -9.56 9.81 16.78
CA LYS A 45 -11.01 9.67 16.64
C LYS A 45 -11.33 9.04 15.29
N TRP A 46 -12.20 8.03 15.31
CA TRP A 46 -12.67 7.36 14.11
C TRP A 46 -14.17 7.56 13.96
N GLU A 47 -14.58 7.95 12.78
CA GLU A 47 -15.96 7.90 12.33
C GLU A 47 -16.04 6.92 11.17
N VAL A 48 -17.03 6.04 11.19
CA VAL A 48 -17.21 5.00 10.17
C VAL A 48 -18.63 5.06 9.66
N SER A 49 -18.79 5.04 8.35
CA SER A 49 -20.07 4.92 7.68
C SER A 49 -20.01 3.86 6.57
N SER A 50 -21.16 3.31 6.21
CA SER A 50 -21.26 2.31 5.16
C SER A 50 -22.62 2.39 4.48
N GLY A 51 -22.66 1.96 3.23
CA GLY A 51 -23.88 1.74 2.46
C GLY A 51 -23.84 0.39 1.75
N GLU A 52 -24.73 0.21 0.77
CA GLU A 52 -24.85 -1.05 0.03
C GLU A 52 -23.56 -1.44 -0.71
N ALA A 53 -22.87 -0.45 -1.30
CA ALA A 53 -21.70 -0.67 -2.14
C ALA A 53 -20.42 0.01 -1.60
N PHE A 54 -20.44 0.57 -0.39
CA PHE A 54 -19.28 1.29 0.14
C PHE A 54 -19.09 1.16 1.65
N PHE A 55 -17.84 1.38 2.05
CA PHE A 55 -17.39 1.58 3.42
C PHE A 55 -16.49 2.81 3.47
N GLU A 56 -16.67 3.68 4.44
CA GLU A 56 -15.87 4.89 4.62
C GLU A 56 -15.45 5.05 6.08
N ALA A 57 -14.18 5.39 6.28
CA ALA A 57 -13.62 5.69 7.59
C ALA A 57 -12.89 7.04 7.56
N VAL A 58 -13.21 7.90 8.52
CA VAL A 58 -12.54 9.18 8.76
C VAL A 58 -11.77 9.07 10.07
N HIS A 59 -10.47 9.31 9.99
CA HIS A 59 -9.52 9.29 11.10
C HIS A 59 -8.98 10.69 11.36
N VAL A 60 -9.31 11.24 12.53
CA VAL A 60 -8.79 12.53 12.99
C VAL A 60 -7.83 12.29 14.14
N ILE A 61 -6.62 12.86 14.05
CA ILE A 61 -5.63 12.81 15.12
C ILE A 61 -5.29 14.22 15.59
N GLU A 62 -5.19 14.39 16.90
CA GLU A 62 -4.67 15.63 17.48
C GLU A 62 -3.17 15.78 17.18
N PRO A 63 -2.66 17.02 17.02
CA PRO A 63 -1.27 17.23 16.68
C PRO A 63 -0.29 16.61 17.70
N LEU A 64 0.73 15.92 17.20
CA LEU A 64 1.91 15.50 17.97
C LEU A 64 3.13 16.18 17.36
N ARG A 65 3.83 16.99 18.16
CA ARG A 65 4.98 17.80 17.68
C ARG A 65 4.61 18.59 16.42
N ASP A 66 3.43 19.21 16.46
CA ASP A 66 2.85 20.02 15.39
C ASP A 66 2.47 19.28 14.09
N TRP A 67 2.55 17.94 14.04
CA TRP A 67 1.93 17.15 12.99
C TRP A 67 0.54 16.67 13.41
N GLY A 68 -0.49 17.08 12.69
CA GLY A 68 -1.87 16.62 12.83
C GLY A 68 -2.48 16.34 11.45
N TYR A 69 -3.49 15.47 11.40
CA TYR A 69 -4.20 15.21 10.16
C TYR A 69 -5.67 14.85 10.35
N GLU A 70 -6.42 15.00 9.25
CA GLU A 70 -7.67 14.29 8.97
C GLU A 70 -7.42 13.37 7.77
N TYR A 71 -7.70 12.08 7.93
CA TYR A 71 -7.48 11.06 6.91
C TYR A 71 -8.79 10.33 6.64
N LYS A 72 -9.28 10.41 5.41
CA LYS A 72 -10.47 9.70 4.94
C LYS A 72 -10.05 8.57 4.01
N LYS A 73 -10.61 7.37 4.22
CA LYS A 73 -10.48 6.21 3.34
C LYS A 73 -11.87 5.70 3.00
N ARG A 74 -12.20 5.66 1.71
CA ARG A 74 -13.45 5.09 1.19
C ARG A 74 -13.12 3.90 0.30
N ILE A 75 -13.76 2.76 0.55
CA ILE A 75 -13.72 1.56 -0.28
C ILE A 75 -15.09 1.41 -0.90
N GLU A 76 -15.15 1.27 -2.23
CA GLU A 76 -16.41 1.26 -2.97
C GLU A 76 -16.37 0.25 -4.12
N LEU A 77 -17.46 -0.48 -4.30
CA LEU A 77 -17.70 -1.25 -5.51
C LEU A 77 -18.26 -0.29 -6.57
N VAL A 78 -17.42 0.10 -7.54
CA VAL A 78 -17.81 1.08 -8.57
C VAL A 78 -18.58 0.42 -9.72
N ASP A 79 -18.35 -0.88 -9.94
CA ASP A 79 -19.12 -1.76 -10.82
C ASP A 79 -18.93 -3.22 -10.35
N PRO A 80 -19.69 -4.22 -10.87
CA PRO A 80 -19.59 -5.61 -10.42
C PRO A 80 -18.21 -6.25 -10.49
N ALA A 81 -17.27 -5.68 -11.25
CA ALA A 81 -15.93 -6.17 -11.47
C ALA A 81 -14.84 -5.15 -11.06
N SER A 82 -15.17 -4.08 -10.33
CA SER A 82 -14.19 -3.04 -9.97
C SER A 82 -14.39 -2.51 -8.56
N ILE A 83 -13.31 -2.50 -7.78
CA ILE A 83 -13.26 -1.89 -6.44
C ILE A 83 -12.37 -0.64 -6.52
N ALA A 84 -12.88 0.50 -6.08
CA ALA A 84 -12.10 1.71 -5.89
C ALA A 84 -11.80 1.92 -4.41
N ILE A 85 -10.58 2.35 -4.09
CA ILE A 85 -10.21 2.83 -2.77
C ILE A 85 -9.73 4.27 -2.90
N THR A 86 -10.55 5.21 -2.46
CA THR A 86 -10.23 6.64 -2.44
C THR A 86 -9.69 7.04 -1.08
N TYR A 87 -8.63 7.83 -1.10
CA TYR A 87 -7.94 8.35 0.06
C TYR A 87 -7.89 9.86 -0.02
N ARG A 88 -8.18 10.53 1.08
CA ARG A 88 -7.96 11.97 1.24
C ARG A 88 -7.21 12.21 2.53
N LEU A 89 -6.07 12.88 2.45
CA LEU A 89 -5.27 13.28 3.61
C LEU A 89 -5.19 14.80 3.64
N LYS A 90 -5.62 15.39 4.75
CA LYS A 90 -5.53 16.82 5.03
C LYS A 90 -4.56 17.07 6.18
N ASN A 91 -3.61 17.97 5.98
CA ASN A 91 -2.71 18.40 7.05
C ASN A 91 -3.40 19.44 7.93
N THR A 92 -3.70 19.06 9.18
CA THR A 92 -4.31 19.94 10.19
C THR A 92 -3.28 20.45 11.21
N GLY A 93 -2.02 20.04 11.07
CA GLY A 93 -0.91 20.52 11.88
C GLY A 93 -0.28 21.81 11.36
N GLN A 94 0.87 22.16 11.93
CA GLN A 94 1.68 23.32 11.55
C GLN A 94 2.99 22.92 10.86
N ARG A 95 3.29 21.62 10.77
CA ARG A 95 4.45 21.09 10.05
C ARG A 95 4.03 20.33 8.80
N THR A 96 4.86 20.40 7.77
CA THR A 96 4.67 19.64 6.53
C THR A 96 4.66 18.14 6.83
N ILE A 97 3.66 17.44 6.30
CA ILE A 97 3.61 15.97 6.30
C ILE A 97 4.46 15.49 5.13
N SER A 98 5.55 14.79 5.43
CA SER A 98 6.41 14.14 4.45
C SER A 98 6.48 12.65 4.78
N THR A 99 5.83 11.81 3.99
CA THR A 99 5.77 10.36 4.24
C THR A 99 5.53 9.59 2.95
N ASP A 100 5.83 8.29 2.95
CA ASP A 100 5.33 7.39 1.93
C ASP A 100 3.95 6.85 2.34
N TYR A 101 3.02 6.80 1.39
CA TYR A 101 1.79 6.05 1.50
C TYR A 101 1.87 4.76 0.68
N TYR A 102 1.28 3.70 1.22
CA TYR A 102 1.06 2.44 0.53
C TYR A 102 -0.13 1.69 1.15
N SER A 103 -0.73 0.78 0.39
CA SER A 103 -1.80 -0.10 0.85
C SER A 103 -1.39 -1.56 0.63
N HIS A 104 -1.42 -2.36 1.69
CA HIS A 104 -0.87 -3.72 1.71
C HIS A 104 -1.96 -4.77 1.44
N ASN A 105 -2.66 -4.63 0.31
CA ASN A 105 -3.81 -5.47 -0.05
C ASN A 105 -3.37 -6.84 -0.59
N PHE A 106 -3.78 -7.92 0.08
CA PHE A 106 -3.49 -9.29 -0.32
C PHE A 106 -4.62 -9.88 -1.15
N PHE A 107 -4.27 -10.44 -2.31
CA PHE A 107 -5.19 -11.14 -3.19
C PHE A 107 -5.02 -12.65 -3.07
N VAL A 108 -6.15 -13.30 -2.79
CA VAL A 108 -6.29 -14.75 -2.72
C VAL A 108 -7.30 -15.15 -3.78
N PHE A 109 -6.90 -16.02 -4.71
CA PHE A 109 -7.77 -16.50 -5.78
C PHE A 109 -8.28 -17.90 -5.43
N ASN A 110 -9.60 -18.07 -5.38
CA ASN A 110 -10.29 -19.34 -5.10
C ASN A 110 -9.84 -20.07 -3.81
N SER A 111 -9.24 -19.38 -2.84
CA SER A 111 -8.62 -19.99 -1.65
C SER A 111 -7.51 -21.01 -1.97
N GLU A 112 -6.93 -20.96 -3.16
CA GLU A 112 -5.89 -21.87 -3.61
C GLU A 112 -4.49 -21.32 -3.29
N MET A 113 -3.52 -22.23 -3.23
CA MET A 113 -2.12 -21.87 -3.06
C MET A 113 -1.58 -21.20 -4.34
N ILE A 114 -0.65 -20.26 -4.17
CA ILE A 114 0.11 -19.69 -5.28
C ILE A 114 1.07 -20.77 -5.80
N GLY A 115 0.94 -21.10 -7.08
CA GLY A 115 1.72 -22.14 -7.75
C GLY A 115 2.47 -21.64 -8.97
N GLU A 116 3.04 -22.59 -9.71
CA GLU A 116 3.78 -22.31 -10.94
C GLU A 116 2.93 -21.56 -11.97
N GLY A 117 3.47 -20.44 -12.46
CA GLY A 117 2.81 -19.59 -13.45
C GLY A 117 1.81 -18.59 -12.88
N ASP A 118 1.61 -18.53 -11.56
CA ASP A 118 0.96 -17.41 -10.89
C ASP A 118 1.97 -16.28 -10.64
N GLY A 119 1.51 -15.03 -10.55
CA GLY A 119 2.43 -13.94 -10.26
C GLY A 119 1.89 -12.55 -10.46
N VAL A 120 2.83 -11.62 -10.68
CA VAL A 120 2.56 -10.21 -10.92
C VAL A 120 3.23 -9.79 -12.22
N GLU A 121 2.43 -9.31 -13.17
CA GLU A 121 2.92 -8.61 -14.36
C GLU A 121 2.99 -7.10 -14.06
N ILE A 122 4.13 -6.49 -14.35
CA ILE A 122 4.33 -5.04 -14.26
C ILE A 122 3.91 -4.45 -15.60
N LEU A 123 2.87 -3.62 -15.59
CA LEU A 123 2.29 -3.03 -16.78
C LEU A 123 2.85 -1.64 -17.11
N ALA A 124 3.52 -1.00 -16.15
CA ALA A 124 4.24 0.25 -16.38
C ALA A 124 5.46 0.02 -17.29
N ASP A 125 5.53 0.75 -18.39
CA ASP A 125 6.67 0.71 -19.31
C ASP A 125 7.96 1.19 -18.61
N ASN A 126 9.11 0.68 -19.04
CA ASN A 126 10.45 1.03 -18.51
C ASN A 126 10.70 0.75 -17.01
N ALA A 127 9.89 -0.11 -16.37
CA ALA A 127 10.19 -0.61 -15.04
C ALA A 127 11.51 -1.40 -15.03
N ALA A 128 12.36 -1.17 -14.02
CA ALA A 128 13.67 -1.82 -13.86
C ALA A 128 13.73 -2.68 -12.58
N PRO A 129 13.04 -3.83 -12.54
CA PRO A 129 13.05 -4.74 -11.39
C PRO A 129 14.46 -5.31 -11.13
N LYS A 130 14.87 -5.35 -9.85
CA LYS A 130 16.11 -6.03 -9.40
C LYS A 130 15.75 -7.19 -8.47
N LEU A 131 15.98 -8.46 -8.85
CA LEU A 131 15.76 -9.62 -7.94
C LEU A 131 17.04 -10.34 -7.50
N ARG A 132 16.87 -11.09 -6.41
CA ARG A 132 17.66 -12.26 -5.99
C ARG A 132 16.73 -13.49 -5.90
N PRO A 133 17.25 -14.74 -6.00
CA PRO A 133 16.46 -15.97 -5.98
C PRO A 133 15.51 -16.09 -4.76
N PRO A 134 14.40 -16.85 -4.85
CA PRO A 134 14.04 -17.84 -5.88
C PRO A 134 12.97 -17.40 -6.89
N ALA A 135 12.71 -16.10 -7.05
CA ALA A 135 11.86 -15.59 -8.12
C ALA A 135 12.68 -15.26 -9.38
N GLN A 136 12.13 -15.49 -10.57
CA GLN A 136 12.74 -15.07 -11.83
C GLN A 136 12.11 -13.74 -12.28
N VAL A 137 12.95 -12.74 -12.59
CA VAL A 137 12.50 -11.52 -13.27
C VAL A 137 12.59 -11.76 -14.76
N HIS A 138 11.47 -11.56 -15.44
CA HIS A 138 11.48 -11.12 -16.83
C HIS A 138 11.29 -9.60 -16.86
N PRO A 139 11.68 -8.89 -17.94
CA PRO A 139 11.66 -7.42 -17.99
C PRO A 139 10.35 -6.75 -17.52
N ARG A 140 9.22 -7.46 -17.57
CA ARG A 140 7.90 -6.97 -17.14
C ARG A 140 7.13 -7.95 -16.25
N LYS A 141 7.76 -9.02 -15.75
CA LYS A 141 7.05 -10.04 -14.97
C LYS A 141 7.87 -10.56 -13.81
N VAL A 142 7.17 -10.73 -12.68
CA VAL A 142 7.61 -11.51 -11.54
C VAL A 142 6.78 -12.78 -11.55
N GLU A 143 7.39 -13.86 -12.02
CA GLU A 143 6.78 -15.19 -12.02
C GLU A 143 7.50 -16.04 -10.97
N PHE A 144 6.71 -16.73 -10.14
CA PHE A 144 7.25 -17.67 -9.18
C PHE A 144 7.57 -18.99 -9.88
N THR A 145 8.85 -19.36 -9.87
CA THR A 145 9.31 -20.62 -10.47
C THR A 145 9.31 -21.71 -9.41
N GLY A 146 8.22 -22.46 -9.35
CA GLY A 146 7.97 -23.51 -8.36
C GLY A 146 7.10 -23.05 -7.19
N ASP A 147 6.68 -24.00 -6.36
CA ASP A 147 5.83 -23.72 -5.19
C ASP A 147 6.52 -22.77 -4.20
N ILE A 148 5.75 -21.81 -3.70
CA ILE A 148 6.22 -20.97 -2.60
C ILE A 148 6.26 -21.81 -1.33
N ILE A 149 7.46 -22.07 -0.81
CA ILE A 149 7.67 -22.81 0.43
C ILE A 149 6.82 -22.18 1.55
N PRO A 150 5.92 -22.94 2.21
CA PRO A 150 5.15 -22.43 3.34
C PRO A 150 6.05 -21.77 4.39
N GLY A 151 5.67 -20.57 4.82
CA GLY A 151 6.45 -19.79 5.78
C GLY A 151 7.55 -18.91 5.18
N LYS A 152 7.78 -18.95 3.85
CA LYS A 152 8.63 -17.99 3.15
C LYS A 152 7.78 -16.98 2.38
N GLY A 153 8.14 -15.71 2.52
CA GLY A 153 7.63 -14.62 1.70
C GLY A 153 8.70 -14.11 0.74
N TYR A 154 8.27 -13.50 -0.35
CA TYR A 154 9.13 -12.85 -1.33
C TYR A 154 8.75 -11.39 -1.40
N PHE A 155 9.75 -10.54 -1.56
CA PHE A 155 9.59 -9.10 -1.61
C PHE A 155 10.46 -8.53 -2.74
N LEU A 156 9.87 -7.65 -3.54
CA LEU A 156 10.55 -6.93 -4.60
C LEU A 156 10.09 -5.47 -4.60
N GLU A 157 11.04 -4.55 -4.74
CA GLU A 157 10.72 -3.16 -5.08
C GLU A 157 10.99 -2.94 -6.56
N VAL A 158 10.01 -2.34 -7.24
CA VAL A 158 10.07 -2.00 -8.66
C VAL A 158 9.95 -0.49 -8.76
N PRO A 159 11.05 0.25 -8.99
CA PRO A 159 10.98 1.67 -9.32
C PRO A 159 10.11 1.88 -10.55
N LEU A 160 9.25 2.90 -10.50
CA LEU A 160 8.36 3.28 -11.59
C LEU A 160 8.80 4.62 -12.19
N PRO A 161 8.56 4.84 -13.49
CA PRO A 161 8.68 6.17 -14.09
C PRO A 161 7.60 7.13 -13.54
N ASP A 162 7.81 8.41 -13.75
CA ASP A 162 6.80 9.43 -13.49
C ASP A 162 5.66 9.39 -14.54
N SER A 163 4.59 10.15 -14.28
CA SER A 163 3.44 10.34 -15.19
C SER A 163 2.62 9.08 -15.49
N LEU A 164 2.36 8.26 -14.46
CA LEU A 164 1.55 7.05 -14.52
C LEU A 164 0.09 7.23 -14.06
N GLU A 165 -0.37 8.47 -13.87
CA GLU A 165 -1.76 8.75 -13.48
C GLU A 165 -2.76 8.07 -14.41
N ASN A 166 -3.71 7.35 -13.84
CA ASN A 166 -4.78 6.64 -14.53
C ASN A 166 -4.29 5.56 -15.52
N ARG A 167 -3.03 5.12 -15.41
CA ARG A 167 -2.47 4.02 -16.20
C ARG A 167 -2.53 2.70 -15.41
N PRO A 168 -2.68 1.55 -16.07
CA PRO A 168 -2.46 0.26 -15.43
C PRO A 168 -1.01 0.13 -14.93
N LEU A 169 -0.85 -0.23 -13.66
CA LEU A 169 0.44 -0.34 -12.98
C LEU A 169 0.92 -1.78 -12.93
N ALA A 170 0.04 -2.68 -12.51
CA ALA A 170 0.34 -4.09 -12.34
C ALA A 170 -0.90 -4.95 -12.57
N ARG A 171 -0.69 -6.20 -12.98
CA ARG A 171 -1.70 -7.26 -12.98
C ARG A 171 -1.24 -8.39 -12.07
N ILE A 172 -1.98 -8.63 -11.00
CA ILE A 172 -1.84 -9.84 -10.18
C ILE A 172 -2.70 -10.92 -10.83
N TYR A 173 -2.19 -12.12 -11.05
CA TYR A 173 -2.94 -13.16 -11.76
C TYR A 173 -2.68 -14.56 -11.21
N GLN A 174 -3.71 -15.40 -11.33
CA GLN A 174 -3.64 -16.83 -11.08
C GLN A 174 -3.96 -17.57 -12.39
N LYS A 175 -2.99 -18.33 -12.90
CA LYS A 175 -3.07 -18.99 -14.22
C LYS A 175 -4.17 -20.03 -14.26
N ARG A 176 -4.28 -20.87 -13.22
CA ARG A 176 -5.22 -22.00 -13.17
C ARG A 176 -6.70 -21.60 -13.22
N SER A 177 -7.06 -20.47 -12.63
CA SER A 177 -8.44 -19.97 -12.61
C SER A 177 -8.75 -18.98 -13.74
N GLY A 178 -7.73 -18.49 -14.44
CA GLY A 178 -7.86 -17.38 -15.39
C GLY A 178 -8.23 -16.05 -14.74
N ALA A 179 -8.21 -15.97 -13.40
CA ALA A 179 -8.54 -14.78 -12.64
C ALA A 179 -7.33 -13.84 -12.52
N SER A 180 -7.61 -12.54 -12.55
CA SER A 180 -6.60 -11.50 -12.35
C SER A 180 -7.19 -10.23 -11.80
N VAL A 181 -6.34 -9.39 -11.21
CA VAL A 181 -6.66 -8.05 -10.73
C VAL A 181 -5.69 -7.08 -11.37
N VAL A 182 -6.21 -6.09 -12.10
CA VAL A 182 -5.43 -4.98 -12.65
C VAL A 182 -5.55 -3.79 -11.71
N ILE A 183 -4.41 -3.21 -11.37
CA ILE A 183 -4.29 -2.08 -10.44
C ILE A 183 -3.96 -0.82 -11.23
N SER A 184 -4.69 0.27 -11.00
CA SER A 184 -4.35 1.62 -11.47
C SER A 184 -4.51 2.63 -10.32
N SER A 185 -3.94 3.82 -10.47
CA SER A 185 -4.08 4.90 -9.47
C SER A 185 -4.30 6.24 -10.16
N THR A 186 -5.08 7.14 -9.57
CA THR A 186 -5.28 8.50 -10.10
C THR A 186 -4.07 9.41 -9.86
N CYS A 187 -3.13 9.00 -9.02
CA CYS A 187 -1.83 9.65 -8.84
C CYS A 187 -0.71 8.77 -9.44
N SER A 188 0.44 9.36 -9.78
CA SER A 188 1.60 8.59 -10.24
C SER A 188 2.38 8.04 -9.05
N PRO A 189 2.36 6.71 -8.78
CA PRO A 189 3.24 6.10 -7.79
C PRO A 189 4.68 6.07 -8.30
N TYR A 190 5.65 6.13 -7.37
CA TYR A 190 7.07 6.14 -7.72
C TYR A 190 7.73 4.76 -7.65
N LYS A 191 7.04 3.77 -7.06
CA LYS A 191 7.44 2.37 -7.05
C LYS A 191 6.24 1.45 -6.81
N LEU A 192 6.39 0.18 -7.16
CA LEU A 192 5.59 -0.92 -6.61
C LEU A 192 6.42 -1.69 -5.59
N ALA A 193 5.82 -2.05 -4.46
CA ALA A 193 6.32 -3.16 -3.66
C ALA A 193 5.49 -4.41 -3.97
N ILE A 194 6.14 -5.46 -4.44
CA ILE A 194 5.50 -6.74 -4.72
C ILE A 194 5.86 -7.67 -3.58
N TYR A 195 4.84 -8.12 -2.85
CA TYR A 195 5.00 -9.14 -1.82
C TYR A 195 4.17 -10.37 -2.14
N GLY A 196 4.73 -11.54 -1.95
CA GLY A 196 4.04 -12.80 -2.17
C GLY A 196 4.39 -13.81 -1.10
N HIS A 197 3.41 -14.61 -0.70
CA HIS A 197 3.63 -15.84 0.05
C HIS A 197 2.70 -16.92 -0.48
N SER A 198 2.79 -18.12 0.08
CA SER A 198 2.14 -19.32 -0.47
C SER A 198 0.62 -19.26 -0.65
N ARG A 199 -0.07 -18.25 -0.10
CA ARG A 199 -1.53 -18.10 -0.20
C ARG A 199 -1.97 -16.80 -0.87
N ALA A 200 -1.10 -15.82 -1.02
CA ALA A 200 -1.51 -14.51 -1.46
C ALA A 200 -0.41 -13.73 -2.16
N LEU A 201 -0.82 -12.89 -3.09
CA LEU A 201 0.02 -11.92 -3.79
C LEU A 201 -0.45 -10.50 -3.51
N CYS A 202 0.50 -9.58 -3.50
CA CYS A 202 0.30 -8.18 -3.24
C CYS A 202 1.18 -7.38 -4.21
N ALA A 203 0.63 -6.31 -4.77
CA ALA A 203 1.37 -5.31 -5.52
C ALA A 203 0.89 -3.94 -5.00
N GLU A 204 1.79 -3.23 -4.34
CA GLU A 204 1.51 -2.05 -3.53
C GLU A 204 2.01 -0.81 -4.27
N PRO A 205 1.13 0.06 -4.79
CA PRO A 205 1.52 1.36 -5.29
C PRO A 205 2.01 2.24 -4.13
N PHE A 206 3.24 2.75 -4.23
CA PHE A 206 3.79 3.69 -3.26
C PHE A 206 3.71 5.11 -3.78
N VAL A 207 3.08 5.98 -2.99
CA VAL A 207 2.86 7.39 -3.30
C VAL A 207 3.68 8.25 -2.33
N ARG A 208 4.42 9.23 -2.85
CA ARG A 208 5.09 10.23 -2.00
C ARG A 208 4.07 11.27 -1.59
N ILE A 209 3.91 11.47 -0.29
CA ILE A 209 3.10 12.55 0.27
C ILE A 209 4.05 13.65 0.73
N GLN A 210 3.84 14.85 0.20
CA GLN A 210 4.45 16.10 0.67
C GLN A 210 3.34 17.13 0.80
N LEU A 211 2.91 17.41 2.04
CA LEU A 211 1.69 18.17 2.28
C LEU A 211 1.90 19.28 3.31
N GLU A 212 1.94 20.52 2.84
CA GLU A 212 2.08 21.72 3.69
C GLU A 212 0.88 21.89 4.65
N PRO A 213 1.04 22.64 5.76
CA PRO A 213 -0.06 22.98 6.66
C PRO A 213 -1.29 23.52 5.93
N GLY A 214 -2.47 22.97 6.27
CA GLY A 214 -3.75 23.36 5.67
C GLY A 214 -4.01 22.82 4.25
N LYS A 215 -3.05 22.14 3.61
CA LYS A 215 -3.25 21.50 2.31
C LYS A 215 -3.87 20.11 2.45
N GLU A 216 -4.44 19.63 1.35
CA GLU A 216 -4.94 18.26 1.21
C GLU A 216 -4.50 17.61 -0.10
N MET A 217 -4.41 16.28 -0.08
CA MET A 217 -4.15 15.44 -1.24
C MET A 217 -5.19 14.33 -1.29
N GLU A 218 -5.70 14.06 -2.48
CA GLU A 218 -6.64 12.98 -2.74
C GLU A 218 -6.12 12.10 -3.88
N TRP A 219 -6.26 10.78 -3.74
CA TRP A 219 -5.97 9.82 -4.80
C TRP A 219 -6.86 8.58 -4.65
N THR A 220 -7.05 7.86 -5.74
CA THR A 220 -7.85 6.63 -5.78
C THR A 220 -7.04 5.52 -6.41
N ASP A 221 -6.96 4.38 -5.75
CA ASP A 221 -6.47 3.13 -6.35
C ASP A 221 -7.67 2.30 -6.81
N THR A 222 -7.66 1.86 -8.07
CA THR A 222 -8.70 1.01 -8.65
C THR A 222 -8.18 -0.39 -8.87
N TYR A 223 -8.98 -1.38 -8.47
CA TYR A 223 -8.72 -2.81 -8.58
C TYR A 223 -9.79 -3.43 -9.47
N GLN A 224 -9.45 -3.65 -10.74
CA GLN A 224 -10.34 -4.26 -11.73
C GLN A 224 -10.15 -5.78 -11.75
N LEU A 225 -11.21 -6.51 -11.42
CA LEU A 225 -11.30 -7.96 -11.42
C LEU A 225 -11.59 -8.46 -12.84
N ILE A 226 -10.81 -9.43 -13.31
CA ILE A 226 -10.96 -10.01 -14.65
C ILE A 226 -10.90 -11.52 -14.53
N VAL A 227 -11.85 -12.22 -15.15
CA VAL A 227 -11.83 -13.68 -15.32
C VAL A 227 -11.87 -13.98 -16.81
N ARG A 228 -10.80 -14.57 -17.35
CA ARG A 228 -10.81 -15.10 -18.72
C ARG A 228 -11.34 -16.52 -18.67
N ARG A 229 -12.41 -16.79 -19.42
CA ARG A 229 -12.88 -18.15 -19.72
C ARG A 229 -12.02 -18.77 -20.81
#